data_AF-A0A0K0DPX8-F1
#
_entry.id   AF-A0A0K0DPX8-F1
#
_cell.length_a   1.000
_cell.length_b   1.000
_cell.length_c   1.000
_cell.angle_alpha   90.00
_cell.angle_beta   90.00
_cell.angle_gamma   90.00
#
_symmetry.space_group_name_H-M   'P 1'
#
loop_
_entity.id
_entity.type
_entity.pdbx_description
1 polymer ?
#
loop_
_entity_poly.entity_id
_entity_poly.type
_entity_poly.pdbx_seq_one_letter_code
_entity_poly.pdbx_strand_id
1 'polypeptide(L)'
;MRVLLMTRITFVLTWLIVVLESDNVNEEDHDEFEVRSMEVMLIDVRNVIRSSLQKCIADWDDSLEGIFYDRLVENYWKVALLIAKQWHPESVECLELIKPLLTKYRKLLMAIEKRKLDEEHEIVDGLDAFLNQNQVHQLRHLHEHGDSDAIEQASRKTALIDEFLGYKLQRIRRDTASVFSAFEQQIVDYEEEVLEPEQLEPEFLAWQTPRHKNLITQMIIGKASKWEVMNEIGDQFYHLRKEIRARYKTNLQNYCERNLKNVIGGENFNVIRGMYLNTVPMDQIETKFNELVAELPDERERLLADHYAVFCRKIFRLVPFEPTDLTTWLTSPQKMALGEMIQDPNVKDAQIYDKMYEFYKNATGEQKEEASDIIEAGCRHFIAHMFGDDNAEELEELRESGVMSKQKLAAKLATHVSEVSNALDRKRAE
;
A
#
# COMPACT_ATOMS: atom_id res chain seq x y z
N MET A 1 62.17 -50.66 -12.55
CA MET A 1 60.97 -50.26 -13.33
C MET A 1 59.64 -50.46 -12.57
N ARG A 2 59.63 -50.34 -11.23
CA ARG A 2 58.40 -50.28 -10.40
C ARG A 2 58.37 -49.07 -9.44
N VAL A 3 59.44 -48.27 -9.40
CA VAL A 3 59.55 -47.04 -8.57
C VAL A 3 59.12 -45.79 -9.34
N LEU A 4 59.00 -45.84 -10.67
CA LEU A 4 58.54 -44.74 -11.52
C LEU A 4 57.02 -44.71 -11.74
N LEU A 5 56.28 -45.72 -11.28
CA LEU A 5 54.83 -45.79 -11.41
C LEU A 5 54.09 -45.20 -10.19
N MET A 6 54.68 -45.28 -9.00
CA MET A 6 54.06 -44.70 -7.78
C MET A 6 54.26 -43.19 -7.65
N THR A 7 55.32 -42.61 -8.23
CA THR A 7 55.53 -41.15 -8.24
C THR A 7 54.65 -40.41 -9.26
N ARG A 8 54.14 -41.09 -10.29
CA ARG A 8 53.20 -40.50 -11.25
C ARG A 8 51.76 -40.53 -10.75
N ILE A 9 51.39 -41.52 -9.93
CA ILE A 9 50.05 -41.58 -9.33
C ILE A 9 49.90 -40.52 -8.22
N THR A 10 50.94 -40.25 -7.43
CA THR A 10 50.91 -39.17 -6.44
C THR A 10 50.87 -37.79 -7.08
N PHE A 11 51.59 -37.54 -8.19
CA PHE A 11 51.52 -36.27 -8.92
C PHE A 11 50.16 -36.03 -9.60
N VAL A 12 49.53 -37.07 -10.15
CA VAL A 12 48.19 -36.95 -10.75
C VAL A 12 47.12 -36.77 -9.68
N LEU A 13 47.25 -37.40 -8.50
CA LEU A 13 46.34 -37.18 -7.37
C LEU A 13 46.55 -35.82 -6.69
N THR A 14 47.78 -35.30 -6.58
CA THR A 14 48.00 -33.91 -6.09
C THR A 14 47.54 -32.88 -7.12
N TRP A 15 47.66 -33.15 -8.42
CA TRP A 15 47.11 -32.27 -9.44
C TRP A 15 45.57 -32.34 -9.51
N LEU A 16 44.96 -33.51 -9.31
CA LEU A 16 43.49 -33.62 -9.17
C LEU A 16 42.97 -33.01 -7.87
N ILE A 17 43.72 -33.08 -6.77
CA ILE A 17 43.34 -32.40 -5.52
C ILE A 17 43.48 -30.88 -5.68
N VAL A 18 44.54 -30.37 -6.31
CA VAL A 18 44.70 -28.92 -6.59
C VAL A 18 43.70 -28.40 -7.63
N VAL A 19 43.29 -29.21 -8.62
CA VAL A 19 42.26 -28.83 -9.60
C VAL A 19 40.84 -28.97 -9.00
N LEU A 20 40.60 -29.93 -8.11
CA LEU A 20 39.34 -30.02 -7.36
C LEU A 20 39.27 -29.05 -6.17
N GLU A 21 40.39 -28.50 -5.71
CA GLU A 21 40.46 -27.36 -4.78
C GLU A 21 40.51 -25.99 -5.48
N SER A 22 40.74 -25.92 -6.81
CA SER A 22 40.67 -24.66 -7.57
C SER A 22 39.32 -24.40 -8.24
N ASP A 23 38.43 -25.38 -8.27
CA ASP A 23 37.02 -25.19 -8.67
C ASP A 23 36.14 -24.73 -7.50
N ASN A 24 36.72 -24.50 -6.32
CA ASN A 24 36.09 -23.77 -5.22
C ASN A 24 36.55 -22.30 -5.25
N VAL A 25 36.35 -21.64 -6.41
CA VAL A 25 36.13 -20.18 -6.38
C VAL A 25 34.79 -20.05 -5.70
N ASN A 26 34.79 -19.52 -4.48
CA ASN A 26 33.60 -19.41 -3.66
C ASN A 26 32.49 -18.72 -4.49
N GLU A 27 31.27 -19.22 -4.39
CA GLU A 27 30.08 -18.48 -4.89
C GLU A 27 30.08 -17.04 -4.32
N GLU A 28 30.60 -16.85 -3.10
CA GLU A 28 30.88 -15.54 -2.48
C GLU A 28 31.86 -14.66 -3.28
N ASP A 29 32.91 -15.22 -3.90
CA ASP A 29 33.89 -14.45 -4.68
C ASP A 29 33.31 -14.00 -6.03
N HIS A 30 32.35 -14.77 -6.60
CA HIS A 30 31.66 -14.41 -7.84
C HIS A 30 30.61 -13.33 -7.61
N ASP A 31 29.87 -13.40 -6.50
CA ASP A 31 28.89 -12.38 -6.11
C ASP A 31 29.56 -11.08 -5.65
N GLU A 32 30.66 -11.14 -4.89
CA GLU A 32 31.45 -9.97 -4.50
C GLU A 32 32.08 -9.30 -5.74
N PHE A 33 32.57 -10.08 -6.71
CA PHE A 33 33.09 -9.56 -7.98
C PHE A 33 32.01 -8.85 -8.81
N GLU A 34 30.78 -9.37 -8.82
CA GLU A 34 29.66 -8.81 -9.57
C GLU A 34 29.04 -7.59 -8.87
N VAL A 35 28.95 -7.56 -7.53
CA VAL A 35 28.58 -6.35 -6.76
C VAL A 35 29.61 -5.25 -6.95
N ARG A 36 30.90 -5.58 -6.87
CA ARG A 36 32.00 -4.64 -7.10
C ARG A 36 31.99 -4.13 -8.54
N SER A 37 31.59 -4.95 -9.51
CA SER A 37 31.35 -4.54 -10.90
C SER A 37 30.18 -3.56 -11.02
N MET A 38 29.06 -3.80 -10.31
CA MET A 38 27.91 -2.89 -10.27
C MET A 38 28.20 -1.56 -9.58
N GLU A 39 28.97 -1.55 -8.49
CA GLU A 39 29.40 -0.33 -7.80
C GLU A 39 30.35 0.50 -8.68
N VAL A 40 31.24 -0.14 -9.43
CA VAL A 40 32.08 0.53 -10.44
C VAL A 40 31.21 1.12 -11.56
N MET A 41 30.26 0.35 -12.11
CA MET A 41 29.31 0.85 -13.10
C MET A 41 28.47 2.04 -12.58
N LEU A 42 28.09 2.01 -11.30
CA LEU A 42 27.35 3.09 -10.66
C LEU A 42 28.19 4.37 -10.58
N ILE A 43 29.45 4.27 -10.17
CA ILE A 43 30.39 5.39 -10.13
C ILE A 43 30.62 5.97 -11.53
N ASP A 44 30.78 5.11 -12.54
CA ASP A 44 30.97 5.53 -13.92
C ASP A 44 29.75 6.29 -14.45
N VAL A 45 28.55 5.75 -14.26
CA VAL A 45 27.30 6.44 -14.65
C VAL A 45 27.16 7.76 -13.91
N ARG A 46 27.47 7.81 -12.61
CA ARG A 46 27.46 9.04 -11.80
C ARG A 46 28.41 10.10 -12.36
N ASN A 47 29.62 9.71 -12.75
CA ASN A 47 30.62 10.62 -13.30
C ASN A 47 30.22 11.13 -14.69
N VAL A 48 29.63 10.28 -15.52
CA VAL A 48 29.08 10.67 -16.84
C VAL A 48 27.93 11.66 -16.67
N ILE A 49 27.03 11.43 -15.71
CA ILE A 49 25.94 12.38 -15.41
C ILE A 49 26.51 13.72 -14.94
N ARG A 50 27.47 13.72 -14.00
CA ARG A 50 28.08 14.96 -13.50
C ARG A 50 28.76 15.74 -14.63
N SER A 51 29.52 15.08 -15.49
CA SER A 51 30.16 15.73 -16.64
C SER A 51 29.14 16.27 -17.65
N SER A 52 28.03 15.55 -17.87
CA SER A 52 26.97 15.99 -18.78
C SER A 52 26.23 17.20 -18.21
N LEU A 53 25.93 17.19 -16.90
CA LEU A 53 25.31 18.32 -16.20
C LEU A 53 26.20 19.56 -16.30
N GLN A 54 27.49 19.44 -15.97
CA GLN A 54 28.45 20.54 -16.08
C GLN A 54 28.53 21.13 -17.50
N LYS A 55 28.42 20.29 -18.54
CA LYS A 55 28.37 20.78 -19.93
C LYS A 55 27.09 21.54 -20.24
N CYS A 56 25.95 21.07 -19.74
CA CYS A 56 24.66 21.71 -19.99
C CYS A 56 24.50 23.05 -19.25
N ILE A 57 25.28 23.30 -18.19
CA ILE A 57 25.18 24.51 -17.39
C ILE A 57 26.46 25.37 -17.43
N ALA A 58 27.37 25.10 -18.37
CA ALA A 58 28.69 25.73 -18.43
C ALA A 58 28.63 27.26 -18.60
N ASP A 59 27.54 27.78 -19.16
CA ASP A 59 27.33 29.20 -19.43
C ASP A 59 26.52 29.91 -18.32
N TRP A 60 26.21 29.22 -17.22
CA TRP A 60 25.47 29.78 -16.09
C TRP A 60 26.41 30.57 -15.16
N ASP A 61 25.90 31.63 -14.52
CA ASP A 61 26.69 32.51 -13.66
C ASP A 61 27.31 31.74 -12.46
N ASP A 62 28.61 31.96 -12.19
CA ASP A 62 29.48 31.21 -11.24
C ASP A 62 28.93 31.18 -9.79
N SER A 63 27.89 31.96 -9.49
CA SER A 63 27.20 32.02 -8.20
C SER A 63 26.58 30.68 -7.72
N LEU A 64 26.43 29.70 -8.62
CA LEU A 64 25.86 28.38 -8.30
C LEU A 64 26.89 27.34 -7.81
N GLU A 65 28.19 27.70 -7.77
CA GLU A 65 29.27 26.78 -7.36
C GLU A 65 29.08 26.14 -5.97
N GLY A 66 28.41 26.83 -5.06
CA GLY A 66 28.15 26.34 -3.70
C GLY A 66 27.08 25.24 -3.60
N ILE A 67 26.21 25.09 -4.61
CA ILE A 67 25.10 24.11 -4.62
C ILE A 67 25.59 22.73 -5.12
N PHE A 68 26.78 22.67 -5.74
CA PHE A 68 27.28 21.48 -6.45
C PHE A 68 27.94 20.40 -5.58
N TYR A 69 27.96 20.55 -4.24
CA TYR A 69 28.61 19.59 -3.34
C TYR A 69 27.70 18.47 -2.81
N ASP A 70 26.43 18.46 -3.19
CA ASP A 70 25.49 17.48 -2.66
C ASP A 70 25.68 16.07 -3.26
N ARG A 71 25.49 15.04 -2.45
CA ARG A 71 25.83 13.65 -2.83
C ARG A 71 24.81 13.03 -3.80
N LEU A 72 23.63 13.64 -3.96
CA LEU A 72 22.50 13.12 -4.73
C LEU A 72 22.38 13.77 -6.11
N VAL A 73 22.95 13.12 -7.12
CA VAL A 73 23.01 13.59 -8.52
C VAL A 73 21.63 13.81 -9.14
N GLU A 74 20.60 13.09 -8.68
CA GLU A 74 19.23 13.24 -9.18
C GLU A 74 18.58 14.56 -8.73
N ASN A 75 18.78 14.96 -7.47
CA ASN A 75 18.25 16.22 -6.94
C ASN A 75 18.87 17.40 -7.67
N TYR A 76 20.16 17.30 -7.96
CA TYR A 76 20.89 18.31 -8.70
C TYR A 76 20.36 18.50 -10.13
N TRP A 77 20.10 17.42 -10.87
CA TRP A 77 19.49 17.51 -12.20
C TRP A 77 18.10 18.17 -12.17
N LYS A 78 17.28 17.86 -11.16
CA LYS A 78 15.95 18.48 -11.00
C LYS A 78 16.05 19.99 -10.80
N VAL A 79 16.93 20.44 -9.91
CA VAL A 79 17.19 21.86 -9.65
C VAL A 79 17.69 22.56 -10.92
N ALA A 80 18.63 21.95 -11.64
CA ALA A 80 19.10 22.48 -12.91
C ALA A 80 17.96 22.59 -13.93
N LEU A 81 17.12 21.57 -14.10
CA LEU A 81 16.03 21.61 -15.07
C LEU A 81 15.03 22.76 -14.80
N LEU A 82 14.79 23.09 -13.52
CA LEU A 82 13.93 24.19 -13.12
C LEU A 82 14.53 25.55 -13.44
N ILE A 83 15.81 25.74 -13.07
CA ILE A 83 16.55 26.96 -13.40
C ILE A 83 16.61 27.15 -14.92
N ALA A 84 16.84 26.08 -15.67
CA ALA A 84 16.85 26.09 -17.12
C ALA A 84 15.49 26.53 -17.70
N LYS A 85 14.38 25.96 -17.22
CA LYS A 85 13.04 26.33 -17.71
C LYS A 85 12.70 27.80 -17.45
N GLN A 86 13.22 28.39 -16.39
CA GLN A 86 12.88 29.76 -15.98
C GLN A 86 13.85 30.81 -16.53
N TRP A 87 15.15 30.50 -16.62
CA TRP A 87 16.21 31.47 -16.88
C TRP A 87 17.14 31.08 -18.05
N HIS A 88 17.24 29.79 -18.41
CA HIS A 88 18.16 29.27 -19.44
C HIS A 88 17.48 28.22 -20.35
N PRO A 89 16.46 28.60 -21.14
CA PRO A 89 15.65 27.66 -21.92
C PRO A 89 16.47 26.87 -22.95
N GLU A 90 17.58 27.42 -23.42
CA GLU A 90 18.57 26.76 -24.29
C GLU A 90 19.24 25.54 -23.65
N SER A 91 19.30 25.49 -22.32
CA SER A 91 19.91 24.39 -21.56
C SER A 91 18.92 23.24 -21.31
N VAL A 92 17.61 23.44 -21.53
CA VAL A 92 16.55 22.46 -21.22
C VAL A 92 16.71 21.19 -22.05
N GLU A 93 16.90 21.31 -23.36
CA GLU A 93 17.08 20.16 -24.26
C GLU A 93 18.32 19.35 -23.86
N CYS A 94 19.42 20.02 -23.52
CA CYS A 94 20.64 19.37 -23.03
C CYS A 94 20.41 18.61 -21.72
N LEU A 95 19.69 19.19 -20.76
CA LEU A 95 19.38 18.56 -19.48
C LEU A 95 18.41 17.38 -19.65
N GLU A 96 17.46 17.44 -20.59
CA GLU A 96 16.54 16.33 -20.85
C GLU A 96 17.27 15.08 -21.39
N LEU A 97 18.38 15.24 -22.12
CA LEU A 97 19.22 14.14 -22.60
C LEU A 97 19.89 13.33 -21.46
N ILE A 98 19.89 13.86 -20.23
CA ILE A 98 20.47 13.20 -19.04
C ILE A 98 19.47 12.23 -18.38
N LYS A 99 18.17 12.35 -18.67
CA LYS A 99 17.10 11.53 -18.08
C LYS A 99 17.29 10.01 -18.24
N PRO A 100 17.76 9.48 -19.39
CA PRO A 100 18.06 8.04 -19.52
C PRO A 100 19.21 7.59 -18.62
N LEU A 101 20.23 8.43 -18.41
CA LEU A 101 21.36 8.13 -17.53
C LEU A 101 20.94 8.08 -16.06
N LEU A 102 20.05 8.99 -15.64
CA LEU A 102 19.45 8.97 -14.29
C LEU A 102 18.61 7.70 -14.06
N THR A 103 17.87 7.27 -15.09
CA THR A 103 17.11 6.01 -15.02
C THR A 103 18.04 4.82 -14.86
N LYS A 104 19.17 4.80 -15.59
CA LYS A 104 20.21 3.76 -15.45
C LYS A 104 20.86 3.79 -14.07
N TYR A 105 21.17 4.98 -13.55
CA TYR A 105 21.71 5.19 -12.20
C TYR A 105 20.79 4.65 -11.12
N ARG A 106 19.48 4.93 -11.20
CA ARG A 106 18.47 4.45 -10.24
C ARG A 106 18.35 2.93 -10.26
N LYS A 107 18.33 2.31 -11.45
CA LYS A 107 18.30 0.85 -11.59
C LYS A 107 19.52 0.18 -10.95
N LEU A 108 20.71 0.74 -11.15
CA LEU A 108 21.94 0.24 -10.53
C LEU A 108 21.93 0.40 -9.01
N LEU A 109 21.45 1.53 -8.48
CA LEU A 109 21.29 1.73 -7.04
C LEU A 109 20.36 0.69 -6.42
N MET A 110 19.17 0.50 -7.00
CA MET A 110 18.19 -0.47 -6.52
C MET A 110 18.73 -1.91 -6.59
N ALA A 111 19.49 -2.26 -7.63
CA ALA A 111 20.11 -3.58 -7.75
C ALA A 111 21.17 -3.83 -6.66
N ILE A 112 21.98 -2.81 -6.35
CA ILE A 112 23.01 -2.89 -5.29
C ILE A 112 22.37 -2.95 -3.91
N GLU A 113 21.34 -2.14 -3.65
CA GLU A 113 20.64 -2.11 -2.37
C GLU A 113 19.87 -3.40 -2.11
N LYS A 114 19.22 -3.96 -3.14
CA LYS A 114 18.57 -5.26 -3.07
C LYS A 114 19.56 -6.37 -2.73
N ARG A 115 20.73 -6.43 -3.40
CA ARG A 115 21.76 -7.43 -3.10
C ARG A 115 22.31 -7.30 -1.66
N LYS A 116 22.48 -6.07 -1.16
CA LYS A 116 22.89 -5.84 0.24
C LYS A 116 21.85 -6.34 1.24
N LEU A 117 20.56 -6.18 0.93
CA LEU A 117 19.48 -6.71 1.76
C LEU A 117 19.40 -8.24 1.71
N ASP A 118 19.63 -8.84 0.53
CA ASP A 118 19.67 -10.28 0.35
C ASP A 118 20.85 -10.90 1.14
N GLU A 119 22.04 -10.28 1.09
CA GLU A 119 23.21 -10.66 1.90
C GLU A 119 22.94 -10.51 3.43
N GLU A 120 22.26 -9.45 3.87
CA GLU A 120 21.88 -9.28 5.27
C GLU A 120 20.89 -10.35 5.76
N HIS A 121 19.94 -10.76 4.91
CA HIS A 121 19.00 -11.84 5.25
C HIS A 121 19.70 -13.20 5.30
N GLU A 122 20.62 -13.48 4.38
CA GLU A 122 21.42 -14.72 4.42
C GLU A 122 22.32 -14.80 5.65
N ILE A 123 22.87 -13.67 6.11
CA ILE A 123 23.63 -13.60 7.36
C ILE A 123 22.73 -13.87 8.57
N VAL A 124 21.52 -13.31 8.61
CA VAL A 124 20.56 -13.54 9.71
C VAL A 124 20.07 -14.99 9.72
N ASP A 125 19.71 -15.55 8.57
CA ASP A 125 19.27 -16.93 8.42
C ASP A 125 20.42 -17.91 8.75
N GLY A 126 21.66 -17.58 8.35
CA GLY A 126 22.86 -18.32 8.73
C GLY A 126 23.17 -18.24 10.23
N LEU A 127 22.89 -17.11 10.88
CA LEU A 127 23.05 -16.92 12.33
C LEU A 127 22.01 -17.73 13.12
N ASP A 128 20.77 -17.75 12.64
CA ASP A 128 19.68 -18.54 13.22
C ASP A 128 19.88 -20.05 12.97
N ALA A 129 20.48 -20.45 11.84
CA ALA A 129 20.87 -21.83 11.58
C ALA A 129 22.10 -22.27 12.41
N PHE A 130 23.03 -21.36 12.68
CA PHE A 130 24.22 -21.61 13.49
C PHE A 130 23.89 -21.77 14.98
N LEU A 131 22.90 -21.04 15.48
CA LEU A 131 22.45 -21.11 16.87
C LEU A 131 21.27 -22.10 17.01
N ASN A 132 21.56 -23.36 17.36
CA ASN A 132 20.50 -24.31 17.73
C ASN A 132 19.65 -23.73 18.88
N GLN A 133 18.32 -23.89 18.85
CA GLN A 133 17.38 -23.52 19.93
C GLN A 133 17.91 -23.86 21.34
N ASN A 134 18.63 -24.98 21.48
CA ASN A 134 19.25 -25.38 22.75
C ASN A 134 20.41 -24.47 23.20
N GLN A 135 21.21 -23.92 22.29
CA GLN A 135 22.30 -22.99 22.60
C GLN A 135 21.77 -21.60 22.95
N VAL A 136 20.71 -21.14 22.27
CA VAL A 136 19.99 -19.91 22.63
C VAL A 136 19.37 -20.03 24.02
N HIS A 137 18.82 -21.20 24.36
CA HIS A 137 18.28 -21.48 25.69
C HIS A 137 19.36 -21.54 26.77
N GLN A 138 20.54 -22.11 26.46
CA GLN A 138 21.69 -22.14 27.37
C GLN A 138 22.27 -20.74 27.61
N LEU A 139 22.35 -19.88 26.59
CA LEU A 139 22.79 -18.49 26.72
C LEU A 139 21.81 -17.66 27.56
N ARG A 140 20.49 -17.84 27.40
CA ARG A 140 19.48 -17.24 28.29
C ARG A 140 19.58 -17.73 29.72
N HIS A 141 19.78 -19.04 29.91
CA HIS A 141 19.93 -19.61 31.24
C HIS A 141 21.20 -19.10 31.94
N LEU A 142 22.30 -18.90 31.21
CA LEU A 142 23.53 -18.29 31.74
C LEU A 142 23.34 -16.80 32.07
N HIS A 143 22.55 -16.06 31.29
CA HIS A 143 22.19 -14.66 31.55
C HIS A 143 21.35 -14.50 32.82
N GLU A 144 20.46 -15.45 33.10
CA GLU A 144 19.56 -15.39 34.25
C GLU A 144 20.19 -15.93 35.56
N HIS A 145 21.21 -16.80 35.50
CA HIS A 145 21.67 -17.56 36.68
C HIS A 145 23.19 -17.66 36.91
N GLY A 146 24.07 -16.93 36.19
CA GLY A 146 25.54 -17.14 36.32
C GLY A 146 26.43 -15.89 36.40
N ASP A 147 27.09 -15.74 37.55
CA ASP A 147 28.30 -14.94 37.91
C ASP A 147 28.54 -13.55 37.29
N SER A 148 28.41 -12.54 38.15
CA SER A 148 28.57 -11.09 37.94
C SER A 148 29.90 -10.65 37.31
N ASP A 149 30.97 -11.41 37.43
CA ASP A 149 32.32 -10.96 37.02
C ASP A 149 32.61 -11.19 35.53
N ALA A 150 31.99 -12.20 34.91
CA ALA A 150 32.08 -12.40 33.45
C ALA A 150 31.19 -11.40 32.68
N ILE A 151 30.09 -10.96 33.31
CA ILE A 151 29.17 -9.96 32.78
C ILE A 151 29.82 -8.58 32.76
N GLU A 152 30.67 -8.22 33.73
CA GLU A 152 31.38 -6.94 33.71
C GLU A 152 32.46 -6.90 32.60
N GLN A 153 33.17 -8.01 32.34
CA GLN A 153 34.11 -8.10 31.22
C GLN A 153 33.42 -8.14 29.84
N ALA A 154 32.28 -8.85 29.72
CA ALA A 154 31.49 -8.86 28.50
C ALA A 154 30.86 -7.48 28.24
N SER A 155 30.28 -6.85 29.25
CA SER A 155 29.72 -5.50 29.17
C SER A 155 30.79 -4.45 28.88
N ARG A 156 32.02 -4.58 29.41
CA ARG A 156 33.16 -3.75 29.00
C ARG A 156 33.55 -3.96 27.53
N LYS A 157 33.49 -5.19 27.03
CA LYS A 157 33.81 -5.50 25.63
C LYS A 157 32.73 -4.97 24.70
N THR A 158 31.46 -5.12 25.06
CA THR A 158 30.32 -4.55 24.32
C THR A 158 30.32 -3.03 24.40
N ALA A 159 30.66 -2.42 25.53
CA ALA A 159 30.81 -0.97 25.68
C ALA A 159 32.00 -0.41 24.91
N LEU A 160 33.12 -1.15 24.79
CA LEU A 160 34.25 -0.77 23.94
C LEU A 160 33.92 -0.92 22.45
N ILE A 161 33.09 -1.90 22.07
CA ILE A 161 32.58 -2.07 20.71
C ILE A 161 31.58 -0.94 20.40
N ASP A 162 30.69 -0.57 21.33
CA ASP A 162 29.77 0.57 21.19
C ASP A 162 30.50 1.92 21.23
N GLU A 163 31.61 2.05 21.96
CA GLU A 163 32.45 3.24 21.93
C GLU A 163 33.24 3.34 20.61
N PHE A 164 33.73 2.22 20.07
CA PHE A 164 34.43 2.17 18.79
C PHE A 164 33.49 2.38 17.59
N LEU A 165 32.31 1.75 17.60
CA LEU A 165 31.27 1.91 16.57
C LEU A 165 30.56 3.27 16.73
N GLY A 166 30.29 3.70 17.96
CA GLY A 166 29.67 4.97 18.31
C GLY A 166 30.56 6.19 18.00
N TYR A 167 31.89 6.09 18.15
CA TYR A 167 32.81 7.15 17.75
C TYR A 167 32.87 7.34 16.23
N LYS A 168 32.74 6.25 15.45
CA LYS A 168 32.61 6.33 13.97
C LYS A 168 31.25 6.88 13.54
N LEU A 169 30.15 6.45 14.19
CA LEU A 169 28.79 6.93 13.90
C LEU A 169 28.57 8.40 14.30
N GLN A 170 29.13 8.86 15.42
CA GLN A 170 29.01 10.27 15.85
C GLN A 170 29.84 11.24 15.01
N ARG A 171 30.95 10.81 14.39
CA ARG A 171 31.72 11.67 13.47
C ARG A 171 30.98 11.85 12.14
N ILE A 172 30.38 10.78 11.63
CA ILE A 172 29.50 10.85 10.44
C ILE A 172 28.26 11.70 10.76
N ARG A 173 27.68 11.56 11.96
CA ARG A 173 26.46 12.27 12.38
C ARG A 173 26.68 13.74 12.76
N ARG A 174 27.86 14.14 13.29
CA ARG A 174 28.17 15.56 13.55
C ARG A 174 28.53 16.32 12.28
N ASP A 175 29.23 15.67 11.35
CA ASP A 175 29.57 16.29 10.06
C ASP A 175 28.34 16.38 9.13
N THR A 176 27.29 15.57 9.34
CA THR A 176 26.01 15.71 8.63
C THR A 176 24.98 16.57 9.36
N ALA A 177 24.85 16.48 10.69
CA ALA A 177 23.78 17.18 11.43
C ALA A 177 23.94 18.72 11.46
N SER A 178 25.17 19.25 11.41
CA SER A 178 25.41 20.70 11.38
C SER A 178 25.03 21.34 10.05
N VAL A 179 25.00 20.58 8.96
CA VAL A 179 24.63 21.05 7.62
C VAL A 179 23.15 20.77 7.35
N PHE A 180 22.62 19.66 7.87
CA PHE A 180 21.20 19.30 7.74
C PHE A 180 20.28 20.32 8.43
N SER A 181 20.56 20.76 9.67
CA SER A 181 19.58 21.59 10.39
C SER A 181 19.40 23.01 9.84
N ALA A 182 20.36 23.52 9.05
CA ALA A 182 20.27 24.84 8.43
C ALA A 182 19.61 24.79 7.04
N PHE A 183 19.59 23.61 6.40
CA PHE A 183 19.03 23.41 5.05
C PHE A 183 17.63 22.78 5.09
N GLU A 184 17.26 22.11 6.18
CA GLU A 184 15.93 21.51 6.40
C GLU A 184 14.80 22.54 6.47
N GLN A 185 15.08 23.82 6.78
CA GLN A 185 14.06 24.87 6.76
C GLN A 185 13.75 25.41 5.36
N GLN A 186 14.55 25.04 4.35
CA GLN A 186 14.37 25.52 2.97
C GLN A 186 14.07 24.40 1.96
N ILE A 187 14.17 23.14 2.36
CA ILE A 187 13.79 21.94 1.58
C ILE A 187 12.63 21.21 2.28
N VAL A 188 11.52 21.89 2.54
CA VAL A 188 10.24 21.25 2.93
C VAL A 188 9.19 21.35 1.81
N ASP A 189 9.49 22.01 0.70
CA ASP A 189 8.55 22.18 -0.43
C ASP A 189 9.03 21.51 -1.74
N TYR A 190 9.65 20.32 -1.67
CA TYR A 190 9.82 19.48 -2.87
C TYR A 190 9.24 18.09 -2.62
N GLU A 191 7.92 18.05 -2.80
CA GLU A 191 7.05 16.88 -2.90
C GLU A 191 7.75 15.69 -3.57
N GLU A 192 7.84 14.60 -2.82
CA GLU A 192 7.33 13.31 -3.28
C GLU A 192 6.09 13.59 -4.13
N GLU A 193 6.22 13.52 -5.46
CA GLU A 193 5.19 13.89 -6.45
C GLU A 193 3.86 13.25 -6.02
N VAL A 194 3.03 14.03 -5.31
CA VAL A 194 1.81 13.53 -4.68
C VAL A 194 0.99 12.97 -5.84
N LEU A 195 0.70 11.67 -5.82
CA LEU A 195 -0.08 11.03 -6.86
C LEU A 195 -1.48 11.64 -6.82
N GLU A 196 -1.73 12.72 -7.57
CA GLU A 196 -3.01 13.41 -7.50
C GLU A 196 -4.04 12.74 -8.42
N PRO A 197 -5.32 12.66 -8.02
CA PRO A 197 -6.36 12.17 -8.89
C PRO A 197 -6.57 13.10 -10.09
N GLU A 198 -6.95 12.51 -11.23
CA GLU A 198 -7.41 13.30 -12.37
C GLU A 198 -8.62 14.15 -11.97
N GLN A 199 -8.63 15.44 -12.31
CA GLN A 199 -9.69 16.35 -11.89
C GLN A 199 -11.05 15.93 -12.44
N LEU A 200 -12.07 15.92 -11.58
CA LEU A 200 -13.46 15.69 -11.98
C LEU A 200 -14.02 16.94 -12.68
N GLU A 201 -14.67 16.75 -13.82
CA GLU A 201 -15.29 17.85 -14.55
C GLU A 201 -16.43 18.48 -13.71
N PRO A 202 -16.58 19.83 -13.71
CA PRO A 202 -17.63 20.49 -12.93
C PRO A 202 -19.04 20.01 -13.25
N GLU A 203 -19.27 19.58 -14.50
CA GLU A 203 -20.55 19.05 -14.97
C GLU A 203 -20.92 17.73 -14.27
N PHE A 204 -19.93 16.92 -13.90
CA PHE A 204 -20.15 15.64 -13.20
C PHE A 204 -20.58 15.86 -11.74
N LEU A 205 -20.34 17.07 -11.21
CA LEU A 205 -20.61 17.45 -9.82
C LEU A 205 -21.85 18.37 -9.69
N ALA A 206 -22.62 18.57 -10.78
CA ALA A 206 -23.76 19.49 -10.79
C ALA A 206 -24.91 19.08 -9.85
N TRP A 207 -24.94 17.84 -9.37
CA TRP A 207 -25.87 17.35 -8.36
C TRP A 207 -25.58 17.85 -6.94
N GLN A 208 -24.40 18.40 -6.68
CA GLN A 208 -24.00 18.81 -5.34
C GLN A 208 -24.81 20.01 -4.84
N THR A 209 -25.41 19.84 -3.66
CA THR A 209 -26.11 20.91 -2.95
C THR A 209 -25.10 21.90 -2.32
N PRO A 210 -25.53 23.10 -1.91
CA PRO A 210 -24.68 24.00 -1.14
C PRO A 210 -24.08 23.35 0.12
N ARG A 211 -24.83 22.43 0.76
CA ARG A 211 -24.34 21.66 1.91
C ARG A 211 -23.16 20.76 1.54
N HIS A 212 -23.27 20.01 0.45
CA HIS A 212 -22.19 19.16 -0.07
C HIS A 212 -20.93 19.97 -0.37
N LYS A 213 -21.09 21.10 -1.07
CA LYS A 213 -19.98 21.99 -1.44
C LYS A 213 -19.31 22.62 -0.22
N ASN A 214 -20.08 23.00 0.80
CA ASN A 214 -19.54 23.53 2.04
C ASN A 214 -18.68 22.50 2.77
N LEU A 215 -19.12 21.24 2.87
CA LEU A 215 -18.34 20.17 3.50
C LEU A 215 -17.00 19.96 2.78
N ILE A 216 -17.02 19.84 1.45
CA ILE A 216 -15.80 19.72 0.64
C ILE A 216 -14.88 20.94 0.83
N THR A 217 -15.45 22.14 0.87
CA THR A 217 -14.70 23.37 1.12
C THR A 217 -14.01 23.33 2.49
N GLN A 218 -14.70 22.84 3.53
CA GLN A 218 -14.11 22.69 4.86
C GLN A 218 -12.98 21.66 4.88
N MET A 219 -13.12 20.54 4.16
CA MET A 219 -12.03 19.55 4.02
C MET A 219 -10.79 20.16 3.35
N ILE A 220 -10.98 20.92 2.27
CA ILE A 220 -9.89 21.61 1.57
C ILE A 220 -9.21 22.63 2.49
N ILE A 221 -9.98 23.43 3.24
CA ILE A 221 -9.44 24.37 4.25
C ILE A 221 -8.67 23.62 5.34
N GLY A 222 -9.18 22.46 5.75
CA GLY A 222 -8.55 21.54 6.71
C GLY A 222 -7.32 20.81 6.17
N LYS A 223 -6.89 21.11 4.93
CA LYS A 223 -5.75 20.47 4.24
C LYS A 223 -5.94 18.97 3.99
N ALA A 224 -7.18 18.52 3.79
CA ALA A 224 -7.45 17.17 3.30
C ALA A 224 -6.80 16.98 1.92
N SER A 225 -6.27 15.79 1.69
CA SER A 225 -5.72 15.35 0.41
C SER A 225 -6.80 15.34 -0.68
N LYS A 226 -6.37 15.48 -1.93
CA LYS A 226 -7.28 15.39 -3.09
C LYS A 226 -8.01 14.04 -3.15
N TRP A 227 -7.37 12.96 -2.69
CA TRP A 227 -8.00 11.65 -2.57
C TRP A 227 -9.08 11.60 -1.49
N GLU A 228 -8.86 12.20 -0.32
CA GLU A 228 -9.89 12.28 0.72
C GLU A 228 -11.11 13.07 0.24
N VAL A 229 -10.88 14.19 -0.45
CA VAL A 229 -11.96 14.98 -1.06
C VAL A 229 -12.71 14.16 -2.13
N MET A 230 -11.98 13.44 -2.99
CA MET A 230 -12.57 12.58 -4.00
C MET A 230 -13.39 11.44 -3.37
N ASN A 231 -12.88 10.86 -2.30
CA ASN A 231 -13.52 9.79 -1.55
C ASN A 231 -14.85 10.25 -0.93
N GLU A 232 -14.86 11.46 -0.35
CA GLU A 232 -16.06 12.12 0.18
C GLU A 232 -17.08 12.41 -0.93
N ILE A 233 -16.63 12.87 -2.11
CA ILE A 233 -17.51 13.03 -3.28
C ILE A 233 -18.17 11.69 -3.64
N GLY A 234 -17.39 10.60 -3.61
CA GLY A 234 -17.89 9.25 -3.81
C GLY A 234 -18.96 8.85 -2.79
N ASP A 235 -18.75 9.18 -1.50
CA ASP A 235 -19.74 8.92 -0.44
C ASP A 235 -21.02 9.70 -0.64
N GLN A 236 -20.91 11.00 -0.89
CA GLN A 236 -22.06 11.84 -1.18
C GLN A 236 -22.85 11.32 -2.38
N PHE A 237 -22.16 10.87 -3.44
CA PHE A 237 -22.78 10.29 -4.63
C PHE A 237 -23.50 8.97 -4.35
N TYR A 238 -22.87 8.08 -3.58
CA TYR A 238 -23.42 6.78 -3.19
C TYR A 238 -24.78 6.92 -2.46
N HIS A 239 -24.90 7.95 -1.62
CA HIS A 239 -26.11 8.24 -0.84
C HIS A 239 -27.14 9.13 -1.58
N LEU A 240 -26.89 9.57 -2.82
CA LEU A 240 -27.90 10.30 -3.60
C LEU A 240 -29.12 9.43 -3.89
N ARG A 241 -30.27 10.05 -4.12
CA ARG A 241 -31.47 9.36 -4.62
C ARG A 241 -31.27 8.80 -6.02
N LYS A 242 -31.99 7.72 -6.34
CA LYS A 242 -31.90 6.99 -7.61
C LYS A 242 -31.98 7.90 -8.82
N GLU A 243 -32.96 8.79 -8.84
CA GLU A 243 -33.29 9.58 -10.02
C GLU A 243 -32.25 10.67 -10.29
N ILE A 244 -31.63 11.18 -9.22
CA ILE A 244 -30.51 12.13 -9.35
C ILE A 244 -29.27 11.35 -9.78
N ARG A 245 -28.96 10.24 -9.10
CA ARG A 245 -27.77 9.41 -9.36
C ARG A 245 -27.75 8.93 -10.81
N ALA A 246 -28.87 8.44 -11.33
CA ALA A 246 -29.00 7.93 -12.70
C ALA A 246 -28.60 8.95 -13.78
N ARG A 247 -28.78 10.24 -13.53
CA ARG A 247 -28.40 11.31 -14.48
C ARG A 247 -26.90 11.50 -14.62
N TYR A 248 -26.14 11.25 -13.55
CA TYR A 248 -24.71 11.52 -13.48
C TYR A 248 -23.85 10.25 -13.43
N LYS A 249 -24.47 9.09 -13.15
CA LYS A 249 -23.82 7.77 -13.02
C LYS A 249 -22.90 7.45 -14.19
N THR A 250 -23.38 7.56 -15.42
CA THR A 250 -22.61 7.18 -16.62
C THR A 250 -21.30 7.97 -16.74
N ASN A 251 -21.33 9.27 -16.42
CA ASN A 251 -20.13 10.11 -16.53
C ASN A 251 -19.07 9.72 -15.50
N LEU A 252 -19.49 9.50 -14.24
CA LEU A 252 -18.58 9.07 -13.18
C LEU A 252 -18.09 7.63 -13.40
N GLN A 253 -18.94 6.75 -13.93
CA GLN A 253 -18.52 5.40 -14.34
C GLN A 253 -17.46 5.49 -15.42
N ASN A 254 -17.67 6.25 -16.50
CA ASN A 254 -16.67 6.42 -17.56
C ASN A 254 -15.34 6.98 -17.04
N TYR A 255 -15.39 7.93 -16.11
CA TYR A 255 -14.20 8.44 -15.43
C TYR A 255 -13.44 7.30 -14.72
N CYS A 256 -14.15 6.46 -13.98
CA CYS A 256 -13.58 5.30 -13.30
C CYS A 256 -13.03 4.25 -14.27
N GLU A 257 -13.79 3.91 -15.31
CA GLU A 257 -13.35 2.95 -16.32
C GLU A 257 -12.06 3.42 -16.99
N ARG A 258 -11.98 4.70 -17.38
CA ARG A 258 -10.79 5.28 -17.98
C ARG A 258 -9.58 5.22 -17.04
N ASN A 259 -9.74 5.71 -15.80
CA ASN A 259 -8.62 5.81 -14.87
C ASN A 259 -8.12 4.44 -14.41
N LEU A 260 -9.02 3.51 -14.06
CA LEU A 260 -8.61 2.15 -13.73
C LEU A 260 -7.93 1.49 -14.93
N LYS A 261 -8.48 1.62 -16.14
CA LYS A 261 -7.86 1.06 -17.36
C LYS A 261 -6.47 1.62 -17.63
N ASN A 262 -6.22 2.89 -17.32
CA ASN A 262 -4.91 3.52 -17.48
C ASN A 262 -3.88 2.97 -16.47
N VAL A 263 -4.33 2.59 -15.27
CA VAL A 263 -3.44 2.10 -14.19
C VAL A 263 -3.22 0.60 -14.29
N ILE A 264 -4.28 -0.20 -14.28
CA ILE A 264 -4.17 -1.67 -14.25
C ILE A 264 -4.03 -2.30 -15.64
N GLY A 265 -4.20 -1.50 -16.70
CA GLY A 265 -4.14 -1.95 -18.09
C GLY A 265 -5.48 -2.45 -18.65
N GLY A 266 -5.60 -2.41 -19.98
CA GLY A 266 -6.83 -2.73 -20.71
C GLY A 266 -7.31 -4.16 -20.55
N GLU A 267 -6.40 -5.13 -20.58
CA GLU A 267 -6.72 -6.56 -20.47
C GLU A 267 -7.25 -6.90 -19.07
N ASN A 268 -6.50 -6.50 -18.04
CA ASN A 268 -6.86 -6.67 -16.63
C ASN A 268 -8.19 -5.97 -16.29
N PHE A 269 -8.38 -4.73 -16.77
CA PHE A 269 -9.64 -4.02 -16.58
C PHE A 269 -10.83 -4.75 -17.22
N ASN A 270 -10.66 -5.33 -18.42
CA ASN A 270 -11.73 -6.06 -19.08
C ASN A 270 -12.15 -7.33 -18.32
N VAL A 271 -11.24 -7.96 -17.57
CA VAL A 271 -11.57 -9.09 -16.68
C VAL A 271 -12.54 -8.63 -15.60
N ILE A 272 -12.19 -7.56 -14.86
CA ILE A 272 -13.02 -6.99 -13.80
C ILE A 272 -14.37 -6.51 -14.34
N ARG A 273 -14.36 -5.80 -15.48
CA ARG A 273 -15.60 -5.37 -16.15
C ARG A 273 -16.47 -6.55 -16.54
N GLY A 274 -15.88 -7.64 -17.04
CA GLY A 274 -16.58 -8.87 -17.35
C GLY A 274 -17.25 -9.47 -16.12
N MET A 275 -16.55 -9.52 -14.99
CA MET A 275 -17.12 -10.01 -13.72
C MET A 275 -18.31 -9.16 -13.26
N TYR A 276 -18.17 -7.84 -13.31
CA TYR A 276 -19.26 -6.91 -12.98
C TYR A 276 -20.49 -7.12 -13.88
N LEU A 277 -20.31 -7.19 -15.20
CA LEU A 277 -21.41 -7.39 -16.15
C LEU A 277 -22.08 -8.76 -16.01
N ASN A 278 -21.32 -9.77 -15.60
CA ASN A 278 -21.82 -11.12 -15.34
C ASN A 278 -22.40 -11.27 -13.93
N THR A 279 -22.61 -10.17 -13.18
CA THR A 279 -23.17 -10.17 -11.82
C THR A 279 -22.42 -11.09 -10.86
N VAL A 280 -21.09 -11.19 -11.04
CA VAL A 280 -20.24 -11.94 -10.13
C VAL A 280 -20.29 -11.29 -8.74
N PRO A 281 -20.32 -12.07 -7.65
CA PRO A 281 -20.31 -11.53 -6.29
C PRO A 281 -19.17 -10.52 -6.05
N MET A 282 -19.49 -9.45 -5.31
CA MET A 282 -18.58 -8.31 -5.08
C MET A 282 -17.24 -8.73 -4.46
N ASP A 283 -17.26 -9.66 -3.50
CA ASP A 283 -16.08 -10.24 -2.84
C ASP A 283 -15.11 -10.88 -3.82
N GLN A 284 -15.63 -11.55 -4.86
CA GLN A 284 -14.82 -12.13 -5.92
C GLN A 284 -14.24 -11.05 -6.83
N ILE A 285 -15.01 -10.00 -7.13
CA ILE A 285 -14.53 -8.86 -7.91
C ILE A 285 -13.40 -8.13 -7.17
N GLU A 286 -13.56 -7.90 -5.87
CA GLU A 286 -12.55 -7.28 -5.02
C GLU A 286 -11.29 -8.13 -4.89
N THR A 287 -11.44 -9.44 -4.63
CA THR A 287 -10.32 -10.38 -4.60
C THR A 287 -9.56 -10.34 -5.93
N LYS A 288 -10.28 -10.40 -7.05
CA LYS A 288 -9.65 -10.36 -8.37
C LYS A 288 -8.97 -9.02 -8.65
N PHE A 289 -9.54 -7.91 -8.21
CA PHE A 289 -8.92 -6.60 -8.32
C PHE A 289 -7.60 -6.55 -7.56
N ASN A 290 -7.58 -7.02 -6.31
CA ASN A 290 -6.38 -7.03 -5.47
C ASN A 290 -5.27 -7.93 -6.06
N GLU A 291 -5.62 -9.08 -6.64
CA GLU A 291 -4.66 -9.93 -7.37
C GLU A 291 -4.00 -9.16 -8.53
N LEU A 292 -4.80 -8.49 -9.36
CA LEU A 292 -4.30 -7.74 -10.52
C LEU A 292 -3.43 -6.54 -10.11
N VAL A 293 -3.77 -5.87 -9.00
CA VAL A 293 -2.96 -4.79 -8.44
C VAL A 293 -1.63 -5.33 -7.90
N ALA A 294 -1.64 -6.47 -7.20
CA ALA A 294 -0.41 -7.07 -6.68
C ALA A 294 0.60 -7.48 -7.78
N GLU A 295 0.11 -7.82 -8.97
CA GLU A 295 0.92 -8.14 -10.15
C GLU A 295 1.56 -6.91 -10.81
N LEU A 296 1.17 -5.69 -10.44
CA LEU A 296 1.76 -4.47 -11.01
C LEU A 296 3.22 -4.29 -10.53
N PRO A 297 4.15 -3.95 -11.45
CA PRO A 297 5.57 -3.85 -11.12
C PRO A 297 5.92 -2.56 -10.37
N ASP A 298 5.15 -1.48 -10.54
CA ASP A 298 5.40 -0.19 -9.89
C ASP A 298 4.54 -0.03 -8.63
N GLU A 299 5.17 0.25 -7.50
CA GLU A 299 4.49 0.57 -6.25
C GLU A 299 3.57 1.79 -6.39
N ARG A 300 3.96 2.76 -7.22
CA ARG A 300 3.12 3.94 -7.46
C ARG A 300 1.84 3.62 -8.21
N GLU A 301 1.90 2.74 -9.20
CA GLU A 301 0.71 2.27 -9.92
C GLU A 301 -0.21 1.47 -8.99
N ARG A 302 0.36 0.70 -8.04
CA ARG A 302 -0.40 -0.01 -7.02
C ARG A 302 -1.17 0.94 -6.11
N LEU A 303 -0.49 1.93 -5.54
CA LEU A 303 -1.13 2.95 -4.70
C LEU A 303 -2.19 3.74 -5.48
N LEU A 304 -1.92 4.09 -6.74
CA LEU A 304 -2.86 4.81 -7.59
C LEU A 304 -4.11 3.96 -7.89
N ALA A 305 -3.93 2.65 -8.13
CA ALA A 305 -5.02 1.72 -8.34
C ALA A 305 -5.90 1.62 -7.09
N ASP A 306 -5.30 1.48 -5.91
CA ASP A 306 -6.01 1.40 -4.64
C ASP A 306 -6.81 2.67 -4.37
N HIS A 307 -6.20 3.84 -4.56
CA HIS A 307 -6.87 5.12 -4.40
C HIS A 307 -8.08 5.29 -5.34
N TYR A 308 -7.93 4.97 -6.63
CA TYR A 308 -9.06 4.98 -7.57
C TYR A 308 -10.12 3.94 -7.19
N ALA A 309 -9.73 2.77 -6.70
CA ALA A 309 -10.65 1.71 -6.33
C ALA A 309 -11.61 2.14 -5.22
N VAL A 310 -11.13 2.86 -4.19
CA VAL A 310 -11.99 3.35 -3.09
C VAL A 310 -13.12 4.22 -3.64
N PHE A 311 -12.80 5.19 -4.50
CA PHE A 311 -13.81 6.05 -5.13
C PHE A 311 -14.72 5.26 -6.07
N CYS A 312 -14.13 4.47 -6.97
CA CYS A 312 -14.87 3.79 -8.02
C CYS A 312 -15.79 2.70 -7.49
N ARG A 313 -15.44 2.02 -6.41
CA ARG A 313 -16.34 1.10 -5.71
C ARG A 313 -17.64 1.81 -5.30
N LYS A 314 -17.59 3.04 -4.81
CA LYS A 314 -18.80 3.81 -4.46
C LYS A 314 -19.63 4.18 -5.68
N ILE A 315 -18.98 4.56 -6.77
CA ILE A 315 -19.65 4.89 -8.05
C ILE A 315 -20.36 3.67 -8.64
N PHE A 316 -19.72 2.50 -8.59
CA PHE A 316 -20.29 1.23 -9.06
C PHE A 316 -21.16 0.51 -8.02
N ARG A 317 -21.28 1.07 -6.81
CA ARG A 317 -21.96 0.48 -5.65
C ARG A 317 -21.43 -0.90 -5.22
N LEU A 318 -20.12 -1.07 -5.42
CA LEU A 318 -19.33 -2.21 -4.96
C LEU A 318 -18.73 -1.94 -3.58
N VAL A 319 -19.54 -1.45 -2.64
CA VAL A 319 -19.07 -1.19 -1.26
C VAL A 319 -19.36 -2.45 -0.42
N PRO A 320 -18.34 -3.18 0.06
CA PRO A 320 -18.58 -4.33 0.92
C PRO A 320 -19.26 -3.84 2.21
N PHE A 321 -20.18 -4.65 2.71
CA PHE A 321 -20.74 -4.44 4.04
C PHE A 321 -20.09 -5.43 4.96
N GLU A 322 -19.26 -4.92 5.85
CA GLU A 322 -18.63 -5.75 6.84
C GLU A 322 -19.67 -6.10 7.91
N PRO A 323 -19.87 -7.37 8.27
CA PRO A 323 -20.79 -7.73 9.34
C PRO A 323 -20.48 -7.03 10.67
N THR A 324 -19.24 -6.59 10.88
CA THR A 324 -18.84 -5.77 12.03
C THR A 324 -19.54 -4.43 12.07
N ASP A 325 -19.91 -3.86 10.91
CA ASP A 325 -20.58 -2.56 10.80
C ASP A 325 -21.95 -2.57 11.47
N LEU A 326 -22.67 -3.71 11.46
CA LEU A 326 -23.94 -3.88 12.18
C LEU A 326 -23.82 -3.73 13.70
N THR A 327 -22.62 -3.88 14.23
CA THR A 327 -22.37 -3.94 15.67
C THR A 327 -21.69 -2.69 16.21
N THR A 328 -21.35 -1.71 15.38
CA THR A 328 -20.57 -0.53 15.78
C THR A 328 -21.22 0.27 16.91
N TRP A 329 -22.55 0.45 16.88
CA TRP A 329 -23.38 1.09 17.91
C TRP A 329 -23.45 0.34 19.26
N LEU A 330 -23.02 -0.92 19.30
CA LEU A 330 -22.98 -1.70 20.53
C LEU A 330 -21.80 -1.30 21.41
N THR A 331 -22.05 -1.23 22.71
CA THR A 331 -21.00 -1.05 23.72
C THR A 331 -20.10 -2.29 23.78
N SER A 332 -18.86 -2.13 24.25
CA SER A 332 -17.92 -3.25 24.40
C SER A 332 -18.49 -4.43 25.22
N PRO A 333 -19.21 -4.23 26.35
CA PRO A 333 -19.89 -5.32 27.06
C PRO A 333 -20.95 -6.04 26.22
N GLN A 334 -21.73 -5.32 25.41
CA GLN A 334 -22.73 -5.93 24.53
C GLN A 334 -22.08 -6.75 23.42
N LYS A 335 -20.97 -6.25 22.84
CA LYS A 335 -20.16 -6.98 21.85
C LYS A 335 -19.59 -8.26 22.43
N MET A 336 -19.04 -8.22 23.65
CA MET A 336 -18.55 -9.42 24.33
C MET A 336 -19.67 -10.43 24.58
N ALA A 337 -20.84 -9.99 25.04
CA ALA A 337 -21.98 -10.89 25.25
C ALA A 337 -22.45 -11.59 23.97
N LEU A 338 -22.49 -10.87 22.84
CA LEU A 338 -22.77 -11.49 21.53
C LEU A 338 -21.64 -12.44 21.10
N GLY A 339 -20.38 -12.06 21.33
CA GLY A 339 -19.23 -12.90 21.03
C GLY A 339 -19.26 -14.23 21.77
N GLU A 340 -19.60 -14.22 23.06
CA GLU A 340 -19.79 -15.44 23.87
C GLU A 340 -20.93 -16.31 23.33
N MET A 341 -22.05 -15.69 22.93
CA MET A 341 -23.18 -16.40 22.33
C MET A 341 -22.82 -17.03 20.98
N ILE A 342 -22.04 -16.34 20.14
CA ILE A 342 -21.60 -16.85 18.84
C ILE A 342 -20.66 -18.06 18.98
N GLN A 343 -19.84 -18.09 20.05
CA GLN A 343 -18.90 -19.19 20.29
C GLN A 343 -19.57 -20.45 20.86
N ASP A 344 -20.77 -20.35 21.43
CA ASP A 344 -21.49 -21.49 21.98
C ASP A 344 -22.20 -22.29 20.85
N PRO A 345 -21.79 -23.56 20.59
CA PRO A 345 -22.37 -24.36 19.51
C PRO A 345 -23.86 -24.73 19.74
N ASN A 346 -24.41 -24.49 20.93
CA ASN A 346 -25.81 -24.74 21.23
C ASN A 346 -26.71 -23.53 20.95
N VAL A 347 -26.11 -22.36 20.75
CA VAL A 347 -26.84 -21.13 20.41
C VAL A 347 -27.11 -21.10 18.92
N LYS A 348 -28.35 -20.77 18.55
CA LYS A 348 -28.77 -20.62 17.16
C LYS A 348 -28.74 -19.14 16.76
N ASP A 349 -28.50 -18.86 15.48
CA ASP A 349 -28.50 -17.49 14.93
C ASP A 349 -29.72 -16.66 15.35
N ALA A 350 -30.91 -17.26 15.37
CA ALA A 350 -32.14 -16.60 15.83
C ALA A 350 -32.02 -16.00 17.25
N GLN A 351 -31.35 -16.70 18.17
CA GLN A 351 -31.16 -16.21 19.54
C GLN A 351 -30.18 -15.03 19.60
N ILE A 352 -29.20 -15.01 18.70
CA ILE A 352 -28.25 -13.90 18.56
C ILE A 352 -28.99 -12.67 18.01
N TYR A 353 -29.82 -12.85 16.99
CA TYR A 353 -30.68 -11.78 16.46
C TYR A 353 -31.65 -11.25 17.51
N ASP A 354 -32.30 -12.12 18.28
CA ASP A 354 -33.18 -11.72 19.39
C ASP A 354 -32.43 -10.87 20.43
N LYS A 355 -31.18 -11.26 20.76
CA LYS A 355 -30.34 -10.51 21.69
C LYS A 355 -29.95 -9.13 21.15
N MET A 356 -29.56 -9.07 19.86
CA MET A 356 -29.25 -7.80 19.20
C MET A 356 -30.48 -6.87 19.16
N TYR A 357 -31.66 -7.42 18.90
CA TYR A 357 -32.92 -6.67 18.95
C TYR A 357 -33.28 -6.21 20.37
N GLU A 358 -32.99 -7.01 21.40
CA GLU A 358 -33.13 -6.61 22.80
C GLU A 358 -32.25 -5.40 23.13
N PHE A 359 -30.98 -5.41 22.73
CA PHE A 359 -30.09 -4.27 22.90
C PHE A 359 -30.61 -3.02 22.20
N TYR A 360 -31.13 -3.16 20.98
CA TYR A 360 -31.70 -2.05 20.22
C TYR A 360 -32.93 -1.46 20.92
N LYS A 361 -33.81 -2.32 21.43
CA LYS A 361 -35.02 -1.89 22.15
C LYS A 361 -34.68 -1.11 23.43
N ASN A 362 -33.63 -1.53 24.13
CA ASN A 362 -33.16 -0.94 25.38
C ASN A 362 -32.27 0.31 25.18
N ALA A 363 -31.73 0.52 23.98
CA ALA A 363 -30.99 1.74 23.65
C ALA A 363 -31.89 2.98 23.77
N THR A 364 -31.30 4.11 24.16
CA THR A 364 -32.00 5.39 24.32
C THR A 364 -31.13 6.55 23.85
N GLY A 365 -31.74 7.68 23.50
CA GLY A 365 -31.04 8.88 23.04
C GLY A 365 -30.23 8.64 21.76
N GLU A 366 -29.05 9.25 21.70
CA GLU A 366 -28.12 9.20 20.57
C GLU A 366 -27.76 7.76 20.16
N GLN A 367 -27.54 6.86 21.12
CA GLN A 367 -27.23 5.47 20.82
C GLN A 367 -28.37 4.78 20.04
N LYS A 368 -29.63 5.13 20.31
CA LYS A 368 -30.78 4.54 19.60
C LYS A 368 -30.91 5.09 18.19
N GLU A 369 -30.61 6.37 18.00
CA GLU A 369 -30.57 6.99 16.67
C GLU A 369 -29.46 6.35 15.84
N GLU A 370 -28.24 6.28 16.36
CA GLU A 370 -27.10 5.62 15.72
C GLU A 370 -27.39 4.16 15.37
N ALA A 371 -27.96 3.40 16.32
CA ALA A 371 -28.36 2.01 16.08
C ALA A 371 -29.42 1.88 14.97
N SER A 372 -30.37 2.81 14.90
CA SER A 372 -31.40 2.80 13.86
C SER A 372 -30.77 3.02 12.49
N ASP A 373 -29.90 4.03 12.36
CA ASP A 373 -29.23 4.34 11.11
C ASP A 373 -28.35 3.17 10.62
N ILE A 374 -27.58 2.55 11.51
CA ILE A 374 -26.74 1.40 11.18
C ILE A 374 -27.57 0.17 10.79
N ILE A 375 -28.61 -0.16 11.54
CA ILE A 375 -29.47 -1.31 11.24
C ILE A 375 -30.21 -1.09 9.91
N GLU A 376 -30.70 0.12 9.66
CA GLU A 376 -31.34 0.46 8.39
C GLU A 376 -30.37 0.36 7.20
N ALA A 377 -29.16 0.90 7.34
CA ALA A 377 -28.11 0.78 6.33
C ALA A 377 -27.73 -0.68 6.06
N GLY A 378 -27.60 -1.49 7.12
CA GLY A 378 -27.32 -2.91 6.99
C GLY A 378 -28.45 -3.70 6.34
N CYS A 379 -29.71 -3.41 6.67
CA CYS A 379 -30.87 -3.98 5.99
C CYS A 379 -30.89 -3.60 4.50
N ARG A 380 -30.62 -2.34 4.17
CA ARG A 380 -30.54 -1.87 2.78
C ARG A 380 -29.45 -2.63 2.02
N HIS A 381 -28.27 -2.78 2.61
CA HIS A 381 -27.18 -3.52 1.98
C HIS A 381 -27.52 -4.99 1.78
N PHE A 382 -28.09 -5.63 2.80
CA PHE A 382 -28.55 -7.01 2.69
C PHE A 382 -29.58 -7.18 1.55
N ILE A 383 -30.56 -6.29 1.46
CA ILE A 383 -31.56 -6.31 0.37
C ILE A 383 -30.87 -6.09 -0.99
N ALA A 384 -29.88 -5.19 -1.07
CA ALA A 384 -29.13 -4.94 -2.30
C ALA A 384 -28.29 -6.16 -2.71
N HIS A 385 -27.69 -6.84 -1.76
CA HIS A 385 -26.93 -8.07 -1.99
C HIS A 385 -27.82 -9.22 -2.48
N MET A 386 -28.99 -9.39 -1.84
CA MET A 386 -29.89 -10.51 -2.14
C MET A 386 -30.75 -10.29 -3.39
N PHE A 387 -31.20 -9.06 -3.62
CA PHE A 387 -32.20 -8.75 -4.65
C PHE A 387 -31.72 -7.70 -5.66
N GLY A 388 -30.50 -7.19 -5.52
CA GLY A 388 -29.96 -6.12 -6.35
C GLY A 388 -30.27 -4.72 -5.81
N ASP A 389 -29.35 -3.80 -6.09
CA ASP A 389 -29.43 -2.39 -5.66
C ASP A 389 -30.74 -1.69 -6.07
N ASP A 390 -31.25 -2.00 -7.26
CA ASP A 390 -32.47 -1.38 -7.78
C ASP A 390 -33.70 -1.67 -6.92
N ASN A 391 -33.79 -2.91 -6.40
CA ASN A 391 -34.88 -3.34 -5.52
C ASN A 391 -34.71 -2.77 -4.11
N ALA A 392 -33.48 -2.71 -3.60
CA ALA A 392 -33.18 -2.10 -2.30
C ALA A 392 -33.58 -0.63 -2.26
N GLU A 393 -33.22 0.10 -3.31
CA GLU A 393 -33.52 1.54 -3.43
C GLU A 393 -35.02 1.79 -3.62
N GLU A 394 -35.72 1.00 -4.44
CA GLU A 394 -37.18 1.15 -4.59
C GLU A 394 -37.91 0.90 -3.26
N LEU A 395 -37.51 -0.12 -2.50
CA LEU A 395 -38.10 -0.41 -1.19
C LEU A 395 -37.84 0.69 -0.17
N GLU A 396 -36.64 1.28 -0.19
CA GLU A 396 -36.26 2.43 0.64
C GLU A 396 -37.12 3.66 0.31
N GLU A 397 -37.27 4.01 -0.97
CA GLU A 397 -38.12 5.12 -1.42
C GLU A 397 -39.60 4.92 -1.05
N LEU A 398 -40.12 3.71 -1.19
CA LEU A 398 -41.49 3.38 -0.80
C LEU A 398 -41.71 3.46 0.72
N ARG A 399 -40.68 3.15 1.52
CA ARG A 399 -40.67 3.32 2.98
C ARG A 399 -40.67 4.80 3.37
N GLU A 400 -39.76 5.59 2.80
CA GLU A 400 -39.59 7.02 3.12
C GLU A 400 -40.76 7.88 2.65
N SER A 401 -41.32 7.57 1.48
CA SER A 401 -42.48 8.31 0.94
C SER A 401 -43.76 8.09 1.76
N GLY A 402 -43.81 7.05 2.59
CA GLY A 402 -44.98 6.70 3.40
C GLY A 402 -46.21 6.30 2.58
N VAL A 403 -46.05 6.15 1.25
CA VAL A 403 -47.16 5.83 0.32
C VAL A 403 -47.64 4.39 0.54
N MET A 404 -46.76 3.50 0.98
CA MET A 404 -47.09 2.10 1.27
C MET A 404 -47.04 1.83 2.79
N SER A 405 -48.03 1.06 3.27
CA SER A 405 -48.00 0.60 4.66
C SER A 405 -46.86 -0.40 4.86
N LYS A 406 -46.35 -0.49 6.10
CA LYS A 406 -45.30 -1.45 6.48
C LYS A 406 -45.65 -2.89 6.08
N GLN A 407 -46.92 -3.28 6.17
CA GLN A 407 -47.38 -4.62 5.75
C GLN A 407 -47.27 -4.83 4.24
N LYS A 408 -47.56 -3.80 3.43
CA LYS A 408 -47.44 -3.90 1.96
C LYS A 408 -45.97 -3.94 1.53
N LEU A 409 -45.10 -3.18 2.20
CA LEU A 409 -43.65 -3.27 2.00
C LEU A 409 -43.12 -4.66 2.33
N ALA A 410 -43.50 -5.22 3.48
CA ALA A 410 -43.13 -6.58 3.86
C ALA A 410 -43.62 -7.63 2.85
N ALA A 411 -44.85 -7.49 2.33
CA ALA A 411 -45.37 -8.38 1.30
C ALA A 411 -44.59 -8.27 -0.03
N LYS A 412 -44.16 -7.06 -0.40
CA LYS A 412 -43.32 -6.85 -1.58
C LYS A 412 -41.95 -7.52 -1.41
N LEU A 413 -41.32 -7.36 -0.25
CA LEU A 413 -40.05 -8.04 0.07
C LEU A 413 -40.21 -9.57 0.03
N ALA A 414 -41.28 -10.11 0.62
CA ALA A 414 -41.57 -11.54 0.58
C ALA A 414 -41.79 -12.08 -0.85
N THR A 415 -42.28 -11.25 -1.77
CA THR A 415 -42.39 -11.62 -3.18
C THR A 415 -41.00 -11.82 -3.79
N HIS A 416 -40.07 -10.88 -3.57
CA HIS A 416 -38.69 -11.02 -4.02
C HIS A 416 -37.99 -12.24 -3.40
N VAL A 417 -38.21 -12.53 -2.12
CA VAL A 417 -37.71 -13.74 -1.45
C VAL A 417 -38.15 -15.01 -2.21
N SER A 418 -39.43 -15.08 -2.60
CA SER A 418 -39.96 -16.25 -3.31
C SER A 418 -39.38 -16.44 -4.73
N GLU A 419 -38.88 -15.38 -5.33
CA GLU A 419 -38.25 -15.39 -6.65
C GLU A 419 -36.78 -15.85 -6.61
N VAL A 420 -36.17 -15.93 -5.42
CA VAL A 420 -34.77 -16.41 -5.26
C VAL A 420 -34.67 -17.90 -5.61
N SER A 421 -33.91 -18.18 -6.68
CA SER A 421 -33.74 -19.53 -7.22
C SER A 421 -32.89 -20.43 -6.32
N ASN A 422 -31.82 -19.90 -5.72
CA ASN A 422 -30.96 -20.63 -4.80
C ASN A 422 -31.66 -20.88 -3.45
N ALA A 423 -31.73 -22.15 -3.01
CA ALA A 423 -32.40 -22.53 -1.77
C ALA A 423 -31.71 -22.01 -0.50
N LEU A 424 -30.37 -21.90 -0.50
CA LEU A 424 -29.62 -21.37 0.64
C LEU A 424 -29.87 -19.87 0.79
N ASP A 425 -29.80 -19.14 -0.32
CA ASP A 425 -30.02 -17.69 -0.35
C ASP A 425 -31.48 -17.35 -0.02
N ARG A 426 -32.43 -18.14 -0.53
CA ARG A 426 -33.84 -18.01 -0.14
C ARG A 426 -34.03 -18.17 1.37
N LYS A 427 -33.42 -19.18 1.98
CA LYS A 427 -33.50 -19.41 3.43
C LYS A 427 -32.85 -18.30 4.26
N ARG A 428 -31.85 -17.61 3.71
CA ARG A 428 -31.24 -16.42 4.37
C ARG A 428 -32.15 -15.20 4.27
N ALA A 429 -32.90 -15.10 3.18
CA ALA A 429 -33.83 -14.00 2.91
C ALA A 429 -35.18 -14.13 3.64
N GLU A 430 -35.62 -15.36 3.92
CA GLU A 430 -36.74 -15.70 4.82
C GLU A 430 -36.43 -15.41 6.30
#